data_AF-A0A932NSK4-F1
#
_entry.id   AF-A0A932NSK4-F1
#
_cell.length_a   1.000
_cell.length_b   1.000
_cell.length_c   1.000
_cell.angle_alpha   90.00
_cell.angle_beta   90.00
_cell.angle_gamma   90.00
#
_symmetry.space_group_name_H-M   'P 1'
#
loop_
_entity.id
_entity.type
_entity.pdbx_description
1 polymer ?
#
loop_
_entity_poly.entity_id
_entity_poly.type
_entity_poly.pdbx_seq_one_letter_code
_entity_poly.pdbx_strand_id
1 'polypeptide(L)' 'QGVGVERVFLINSPKLEKVTVLKSGKVRRAKLYYLRERTGKATRLKEQLKRANEEITSLPKEEVPEEGKLVEATTS' A
#
# COMPACT_ATOMS: atom_id res chain seq x y z
N GLN A 1 16.19 7.83 -22.87
CA GLN A 1 14.78 8.09 -23.23
C GLN A 1 13.99 8.14 -21.93
N GLY A 2 13.24 9.21 -21.66
CA GLY A 2 12.48 9.34 -20.43
C GLY A 2 11.20 10.12 -20.71
N VAL A 3 10.10 9.40 -20.92
CA VAL A 3 8.77 9.99 -21.13
C VAL A 3 8.01 9.88 -19.81
N GLY A 4 7.45 11.00 -19.34
CA GLY A 4 6.59 11.00 -18.15
C GLY A 4 5.26 10.32 -18.45
N VAL A 5 4.84 9.38 -17.59
CA VAL A 5 3.58 8.64 -17.74
C VAL A 5 2.73 8.84 -16.49
N GLU A 6 1.45 9.13 -16.69
CA GLU A 6 0.45 9.19 -15.64
C GLU A 6 -0.46 7.96 -15.72
N ARG A 7 -0.86 7.42 -14.55
CA ARG A 7 -1.76 6.26 -14.45
C ARG A 7 -2.82 6.51 -13.38
N VAL A 8 -4.02 6.03 -13.62
CA VAL A 8 -5.12 6.03 -12.66
C VAL A 8 -5.43 4.58 -12.29
N PHE A 9 -5.46 4.28 -11.00
CA PHE A 9 -5.76 2.95 -10.48
C PHE A 9 -7.06 2.97 -9.67
N LEU A 10 -7.89 1.96 -9.88
CA LEU A 10 -9.08 1.73 -9.05
C LEU A 10 -8.65 0.95 -7.80
N ILE A 11 -9.07 1.41 -6.62
CA ILE A 11 -8.63 0.85 -5.33
C ILE A 11 -9.11 -0.61 -5.15
N ASN A 12 -10.32 -0.94 -5.59
CA ASN A 12 -10.93 -2.26 -5.43
C ASN A 12 -10.85 -3.13 -6.70
N SER A 13 -9.84 -2.91 -7.54
CA SER A 13 -9.67 -3.69 -8.77
C SER A 13 -8.98 -5.03 -8.48
N PRO A 14 -9.44 -6.15 -9.07
CA PRO A 14 -8.75 -7.43 -8.95
C PRO A 14 -7.37 -7.44 -9.63
N LYS A 15 -7.05 -6.42 -10.44
CA LYS A 15 -5.73 -6.25 -11.07
C LYS A 15 -4.71 -5.57 -10.15
N LEU A 16 -5.13 -5.07 -8.98
CA LEU A 16 -4.27 -4.37 -8.02
C LEU A 16 -4.02 -5.29 -6.82
N GLU A 17 -2.78 -5.76 -6.67
CA GLU A 17 -2.41 -6.69 -5.59
C GLU A 17 -2.17 -5.96 -4.25
N LYS A 18 -1.25 -4.98 -4.24
CA LYS A 18 -0.87 -4.25 -3.03
C LYS A 18 -0.41 -2.83 -3.34
N VAL A 19 -0.69 -1.90 -2.42
CA VAL A 19 -0.15 -0.54 -2.43
C VAL A 19 0.79 -0.37 -1.23
N THR A 20 2.08 -0.18 -1.51
CA THR A 20 3.09 0.07 -0.47
C THR A 20 3.57 1.51 -0.56
N VAL A 21 3.59 2.22 0.56
CA VAL A 21 4.14 3.58 0.63
C VAL A 21 5.65 3.51 0.70
N LEU A 22 6.33 3.86 -0.40
CA LEU A 22 7.80 3.87 -0.44
C LEU A 22 8.39 5.11 0.24
N LYS A 23 7.81 6.28 -0.03
CA LYS A 23 8.25 7.57 0.50
C LYS A 23 7.05 8.48 0.70
N SER A 24 7.09 9.28 1.76
CA SER A 24 6.08 10.31 2.01
C SER A 24 6.67 11.70 1.77
N GLY A 25 5.95 12.58 1.09
CA GLY A 25 6.41 13.93 0.75
C GLY A 25 5.46 14.98 1.30
N LYS A 26 5.99 16.10 1.82
CA LYS A 26 5.17 17.20 2.34
C LYS A 26 4.74 18.12 1.19
N VAL A 27 3.44 18.20 0.95
CA VAL A 27 2.82 19.07 -0.07
C VAL A 27 1.78 19.99 0.56
N ARG A 28 1.51 21.12 -0.09
CA ARG A 28 0.50 22.11 0.35
C ARG A 28 -0.84 21.94 -0.34
N ARG A 29 -0.86 21.34 -1.54
CA ARG A 29 -2.06 21.18 -2.38
C ARG A 29 -2.44 19.70 -2.41
N ALA A 30 -3.74 19.41 -2.38
CA ALA A 30 -4.26 18.04 -2.51
C ALA A 30 -4.09 17.49 -3.93
N LYS A 31 -4.24 18.35 -4.96
CA LYS A 31 -4.04 18.01 -6.37
C LYS A 31 -2.67 18.52 -6.85
N LEU A 32 -1.85 17.64 -7.41
CA LEU A 32 -0.47 17.93 -7.79
C LEU A 32 -0.27 18.17 -9.30
N TYR A 33 -1.28 18.73 -9.99
CA TYR A 33 -1.21 18.96 -11.45
C TYR A 33 -0.04 19.84 -11.88
N TYR A 34 0.43 20.74 -11.02
CA TYR A 34 1.59 21.58 -11.28
C TYR A 34 2.89 20.78 -11.51
N LEU A 35 2.93 19.48 -11.15
CA LEU A 35 4.08 18.63 -11.44
C LEU A 35 4.20 18.29 -12.94
N ARG A 36 3.12 18.41 -13.72
CA ARG A 36 3.11 18.17 -15.17
C ARG A 36 3.99 19.14 -15.95
N GLU A 37 4.01 20.38 -15.50
CA GLU A 37 4.77 21.47 -16.12
C GLU A 37 6.21 21.53 -15.60
N ARG A 38 6.54 20.79 -14.54
CA ARG A 38 7.88 20.78 -13.94
C ARG A 38 8.72 19.65 -14.53
N THR A 39 10.01 19.91 -14.66
CA THR A 39 10.97 18.93 -15.20
C THR A 39 12.23 18.83 -14.34
N GLY A 40 12.96 17.72 -14.50
CA GLY A 40 14.23 17.49 -13.83
C GLY A 40 14.14 17.51 -12.30
N LYS A 41 15.06 18.21 -11.64
CA LYS A 41 15.14 18.26 -10.17
C LYS A 41 13.96 18.99 -9.51
N ALA A 42 13.23 19.82 -10.26
CA ALA A 42 12.12 20.62 -9.74
C ALA A 42 10.84 19.81 -9.47
N THR A 43 10.73 18.59 -10.03
CA THR A 43 9.62 17.67 -9.74
C THR A 43 9.81 16.94 -8.41
N ARG A 44 11.03 16.89 -7.87
CA ARG A 44 11.34 16.16 -6.64
C ARG A 44 10.72 16.89 -5.44
N LEU A 45 9.82 16.20 -4.75
CA LEU A 45 9.19 16.71 -3.54
C LEU A 45 10.12 16.55 -2.33
N LYS A 46 9.96 17.43 -1.35
CA LYS A 46 10.66 17.32 -0.06
C LYS A 46 10.06 16.17 0.75
N GLU A 47 10.92 15.23 1.11
CA GLU A 47 10.54 14.06 1.89
C GLU A 47 10.14 14.44 3.32
N GLN A 48 9.07 13.83 3.81
CA GLN A 48 8.65 13.86 5.19
C GLN A 48 9.14 12.56 5.83
N LEU A 49 10.19 12.68 6.65
CA LEU A 49 10.59 11.56 7.51
C LEU A 49 9.54 11.45 8.62
N LYS A 50 8.66 10.46 8.52
CA LYS A 50 7.82 10.08 9.66
C LYS A 50 8.74 9.54 10.75
N ARG A 51 8.55 10.00 12.00
CA ARG A 51 9.15 9.34 13.16
C ARG A 51 8.53 7.95 13.26
N ALA A 52 9.34 6.94 13.60
CA ALA A 52 9.09 5.51 13.41
C ALA A 52 7.93 4.89 14.25
N ASN A 53 6.71 5.43 14.16
CA ASN A 53 5.55 4.94 14.91
C ASN A 53 4.32 4.72 14.01
N GLU A 54 4.44 3.85 12.99
CA GLU A 54 3.30 3.31 12.26
C GLU A 54 3.48 1.79 12.05
N GLU A 55 3.58 1.04 13.15
CA GLU A 55 3.44 -0.44 13.16
C GLU A 55 1.97 -0.90 13.04
N ILE A 56 1.02 0.02 12.90
CA ILE A 56 -0.41 -0.31 12.90
C ILE A 56 -0.89 -0.45 11.46
N THR A 57 -0.83 -1.67 10.92
CA THR A 57 -1.94 -2.39 10.22
C THR A 57 -1.36 -3.61 9.49
N SER A 58 -0.77 -4.54 10.23
CA SER A 58 -0.87 -5.95 9.86
C SER A 58 -1.32 -6.68 11.11
N LEU A 59 -2.64 -6.62 11.36
CA LEU A 59 -3.28 -7.69 12.11
C LEU A 59 -2.76 -9.00 11.51
N PRO A 60 -2.23 -9.95 12.31
CA PRO A 60 -2.04 -11.30 11.81
C PRO A 60 -3.42 -11.74 11.31
N LYS A 61 -3.51 -12.07 10.02
CA LYS A 61 -4.69 -12.80 9.54
C LYS A 61 -4.65 -14.10 10.32
N GLU A 62 -5.52 -14.21 11.32
CA GLU A 62 -5.74 -15.44 12.06
C GLU A 62 -5.88 -16.56 11.03
N GLU A 63 -4.92 -17.49 11.05
CA GLU A 63 -5.15 -18.81 10.48
C GLU A 63 -6.32 -19.38 11.27
N VAL A 64 -7.51 -19.28 10.69
CA VAL A 64 -8.69 -19.96 11.19
C VAL A 64 -8.30 -21.45 11.28
N PRO A 65 -8.24 -22.04 12.48
CA PRO A 65 -8.08 -23.48 12.58
C PRO A 65 -9.34 -24.08 11.96
N GLU A 66 -9.19 -24.88 10.90
CA GLU A 66 -10.30 -25.67 10.39
C GLU A 66 -10.80 -26.58 11.51
N GLU A 67 -11.98 -26.25 12.04
CA GLU A 67 -12.72 -27.10 12.95
C GLU A 67 -13.11 -28.40 12.24
N GLY A 68 -12.97 -29.52 12.95
CA GLY A 68 -13.97 -30.59 12.90
C GLY A 68 -13.74 -31.72 11.91
N LYS A 69 -13.00 -32.74 12.36
CA LYS A 69 -13.54 -34.11 12.28
C LYS A 69 -13.50 -34.76 13.66
N LEU A 70 -14.64 -34.65 14.34
CA LEU A 70 -15.01 -35.47 15.49
C LEU A 70 -15.49 -36.85 14.99
N VAL A 71 -15.29 -37.88 15.84
CA VAL A 71 -15.79 -39.27 15.82
C VAL A 71 -15.28 -40.14 14.66
N GLU A 72 -14.82 -41.39 14.84
CA GLU A 72 -15.18 -42.53 15.71
C GLU A 72 -13.84 -43.29 16.03
N ALA A 73 -13.61 -44.13 17.04
CA ALA A 73 -14.47 -45.08 17.72
C ALA A 73 -13.78 -45.56 19.03
N THR A 74 -14.63 -45.94 19.98
CA THR A 74 -14.41 -46.76 21.17
C THR A 74 -13.70 -48.09 20.88
N THR A 75 -13.02 -48.66 21.90
CA THR A 75 -12.53 -50.07 21.99
C THR A 75 -11.20 -50.31 21.26
N SER A 76 -10.09 -50.80 21.83
CA SER A 76 -9.79 -51.66 22.99
C SER A 76 -8.41 -51.33 23.56
#